data_AF-A0A0D9A3U0-F1
#
_entry.id   AF-A0A0D9A3U0-F1
#
_cell.length_a   1.000
_cell.length_b   1.000
_cell.length_c   1.000
_cell.angle_alpha   90.00
_cell.angle_beta   90.00
_cell.angle_gamma   90.00
#
_symmetry.space_group_name_H-M   'P 1'
#
loop_
_entity.id
_entity.type
_entity.pdbx_description
1 polymer ?
#
loop_
_entity_poly.entity_id
_entity_poly.type
_entity_poly.pdbx_seq_one_letter_code
_entity_poly.pdbx_strand_id
1 'polypeptide(L)' 'MPHPKDAVTAHLNQKLEQFFGAGGKPQAEPCAEMKPLPARSDKIDPDTVLKRRRPSPTQAERIALRRITEAL' A
#
# COMPACT_ATOMS: atom_id res chain seq x y z
N MET A 1 1.77 -26.84 -14.34
CA MET A 1 2.28 -25.74 -15.18
C MET A 1 3.04 -24.79 -14.25
N PRO A 2 4.29 -24.43 -14.56
CA PRO A 2 5.01 -23.40 -13.80
C PRO A 2 4.22 -22.08 -13.86
N HIS A 3 4.27 -21.30 -12.77
CA HIS A 3 3.53 -20.05 -12.72
C HIS A 3 4.21 -19.06 -13.68
N PRO A 4 3.48 -18.25 -14.47
CA PRO A 4 4.07 -17.34 -15.45
C PRO A 4 5.08 -16.33 -14.84
N LYS A 5 4.95 -16.06 -13.53
CA LYS A 5 5.89 -15.23 -12.77
C LYS A 5 7.27 -15.89 -12.61
N ASP A 6 7.35 -17.22 -12.60
CA ASP A 6 8.59 -17.95 -12.37
C ASP A 6 9.55 -17.82 -13.55
N ALA A 7 9.00 -17.76 -14.77
CA ALA A 7 9.79 -17.50 -15.98
C ALA A 7 10.35 -16.06 -16.00
N VAL A 8 9.55 -15.10 -15.53
CA VAL A 8 9.95 -13.69 -15.45
C VAL A 8 11.04 -13.51 -14.40
N THR A 9 10.91 -14.13 -13.23
CA THR A 9 11.94 -14.04 -12.18
C THR A 9 13.25 -14.70 -12.60
N ALA A 10 13.21 -15.87 -13.23
CA ALA A 10 14.41 -16.53 -13.75
C ALA A 10 15.15 -15.65 -14.77
N HIS A 11 14.43 -15.03 -15.70
CA HIS A 11 15.01 -14.12 -16.68
C HIS A 11 15.60 -12.85 -16.06
N LEU A 12 14.97 -12.28 -15.03
CA LEU A 12 15.51 -11.13 -14.30
C LEU A 12 16.80 -11.48 -13.55
N ASN A 13 16.83 -12.64 -12.89
CA ASN A 13 18.02 -13.09 -12.16
C ASN A 13 19.21 -13.30 -13.10
N GLN A 14 18.99 -13.91 -14.28
CA GLN A 14 20.04 -14.08 -15.29
C GLN A 14 20.65 -12.74 -15.73
N LYS A 15 19.83 -11.70 -15.93
CA LYS A 15 20.32 -10.37 -16.29
C LYS A 15 21.09 -9.70 -15.16
N LEU A 16 20.66 -9.89 -13.91
CA LEU A 16 21.38 -9.37 -12.75
C LEU A 16 22.76 -10.02 -12.63
N GLU A 17 22.86 -11.34 -12.77
CA GLU A 17 24.13 -12.07 -12.75
C GLU A 17 25.10 -11.58 -13.83
N GLN A 18 24.61 -11.35 -15.05
CA GLN A 18 25.42 -10.80 -16.15
C GLN A 18 25.92 -9.38 -15.83
N PHE A 19 25.06 -8.52 -15.29
CA PHE A 19 25.42 -7.14 -14.95
C PHE A 19 26.48 -7.08 -13.84
N PHE A 20 26.30 -7.86 -12.76
CA PHE A 20 27.26 -7.90 -11.66
C PHE A 20 28.55 -8.64 -12.04
N GLY A 21 28.46 -9.70 -12.87
CA GLY A 21 29.62 -10.43 -13.40
C GLY A 21 30.51 -9.58 -14.32
N ALA A 22 29.92 -8.60 -15.02
CA ALA A 22 30.64 -7.61 -15.81
C ALA A 22 31.24 -6.45 -14.96
N GLY A 23 31.13 -6.52 -13.63
CA GLY A 23 31.62 -5.47 -12.73
C GLY A 23 30.69 -4.26 -12.59
N GLY A 24 29.43 -4.37 -13.05
CA GLY A 24 28.42 -3.34 -12.88
C GLY A 24 28.16 -3.06 -11.40
N LYS A 25 28.08 -1.77 -11.04
CA LYS A 25 27.76 -1.33 -9.69
C LYS A 25 26.33 -0.78 -9.67
N PRO A 26 25.48 -1.22 -8.75
CA PRO A 26 24.14 -0.67 -8.63
C PRO A 26 24.26 0.75 -8.04
N GLN A 27 23.62 1.72 -8.68
CA GLN A 27 23.50 3.07 -8.14
C GLN A 27 22.08 3.25 -7.64
N ALA A 28 21.94 3.59 -6.36
CA ALA A 28 20.66 4.00 -5.81
C ALA A 28 20.38 5.41 -6.31
N GLU A 29 19.23 5.61 -6.96
CA GLU A 29 18.74 6.95 -7.26
C GLU A 29 18.39 7.67 -5.95
N PRO A 30 18.65 8.98 -5.81
CA PRO A 30 18.35 9.73 -4.59
C PRO A 30 16.87 9.65 -4.18
N CYS A 31 15.96 9.44 -5.13
CA CYS A 31 14.53 9.25 -4.86
C CYS A 31 14.20 7.85 -4.30
N ALA A 32 15.08 6.87 -4.50
CA ALA A 32 14.90 5.50 -4.00
C ALA A 32 15.41 5.31 -2.57
N GLU A 33 16.12 6.30 -1.99
CA GLU A 33 16.44 6.34 -0.57
C GLU A 33 15.17 6.57 0.26
N MET A 34 14.37 5.52 0.41
CA MET A 34 13.28 5.50 1.36
C MET A 34 13.87 5.49 2.76
N LYS A 35 13.91 6.66 3.39
CA LYS A 35 14.11 6.73 4.84
C LYS A 35 13.08 5.81 5.50
N PRO A 36 13.47 4.98 6.48
CA PRO A 36 12.50 4.15 7.20
C PRO A 36 11.42 5.07 7.77
N LEU A 37 10.17 4.61 7.73
CA LEU A 37 9.10 5.35 8.38
C LEU A 37 9.45 5.54 9.86
N PRO A 38 9.16 6.71 10.45
CA PRO A 38 9.41 6.93 11.86
C PRO A 38 8.68 5.88 12.69
N ALA A 39 9.28 5.46 13.81
CA ALA A 39 8.64 4.57 14.75
C ALA A 39 7.29 5.16 15.18
N ARG A 40 6.26 4.32 15.25
CA ARG A 40 4.94 4.73 15.73
C ARG A 40 5.05 5.17 17.19
N SER A 41 4.46 6.32 17.51
CA SER A 41 4.35 6.77 18.91
C SER A 41 3.41 5.83 19.69
N ASP A 42 3.84 5.43 20.89
CA ASP A 42 2.99 4.75 21.87
C ASP A 42 1.93 5.69 22.47
N LYS A 43 2.25 7.00 22.50
CA LYS A 43 1.31 8.03 22.91
C LYS A 43 0.39 8.34 21.74
N ILE A 44 -0.88 8.01 21.94
CA ILE A 44 -1.98 8.43 21.09
C ILE A 44 -2.47 9.78 21.62
N ASP A 45 -2.31 10.84 20.85
CA ASP A 45 -2.77 12.17 21.25
C ASP A 45 -4.31 12.25 21.17
N PRO A 46 -5.01 12.45 22.30
CA PRO A 46 -6.48 12.44 22.34
C PRO A 46 -7.11 13.60 21.55
N ASP A 47 -6.36 14.68 21.31
CA ASP A 47 -6.88 15.85 20.60
C ASP A 47 -6.83 15.66 19.08
N THR A 48 -5.86 14.87 18.58
CA THR A 48 -5.75 14.49 17.16
C THR A 48 -6.42 13.15 16.84
N VAL A 49 -6.66 12.32 17.85
CA VAL A 49 -7.52 11.15 17.72
C VAL A 49 -8.96 11.57 17.89
N LEU A 50 -9.58 11.93 16.76
CA LEU A 50 -11.04 11.98 16.61
C LEU A 50 -11.64 10.83 17.41
N LYS A 51 -12.47 11.10 18.41
CA LYS A 51 -13.94 10.90 18.39
C LYS A 51 -14.46 9.92 17.32
N ARG A 52 -13.79 8.76 17.15
CA ARG A 52 -13.76 7.93 15.92
C ARG A 52 -14.96 7.01 15.73
N ARG A 53 -16.06 7.24 16.44
CA ARG A 53 -17.31 6.58 16.10
C ARG A 53 -18.13 7.56 15.27
N ARG A 54 -18.19 7.31 13.95
CA ARG A 54 -19.24 7.94 13.13
C ARG A 54 -20.57 7.63 13.83
N PRO A 55 -21.41 8.63 14.12
CA PRO A 55 -22.70 8.36 14.71
C PRO A 55 -23.45 7.38 13.80
N SER A 56 -24.15 6.43 14.41
CA SER A 56 -25.02 5.54 13.66
C SER A 56 -26.08 6.37 12.93
N PRO A 57 -26.40 6.05 11.66
CA PRO A 57 -27.38 6.82 10.91
C PRO A 57 -28.75 6.75 11.59
N THR A 58 -29.44 7.88 11.56
CA THR A 58 -30.81 8.03 12.04
C THR A 58 -31.79 7.20 11.20
N GLN A 59 -33.04 7.06 11.64
CA GLN A 59 -34.06 6.35 10.87
C GLN A 59 -34.34 7.03 9.52
N ALA A 60 -34.38 8.36 9.47
CA ALA A 60 -34.62 9.11 8.24
C ALA A 60 -33.50 8.91 7.21
N GLU A 61 -32.24 8.96 7.65
CA GLU A 61 -31.07 8.71 6.79
C GLU A 61 -31.08 7.28 6.23
N ARG A 62 -31.46 6.29 7.04
CA ARG A 62 -31.61 4.90 6.56
C ARG A 62 -32.69 4.75 5.49
N ILE A 63 -33.82 5.45 5.61
CA ILE A 63 -34.88 5.46 4.59
C ILE A 63 -34.38 6.12 3.31
N ALA A 64 -33.68 7.26 3.40
CA ALA A 64 -33.13 7.96 2.24
C ALA A 64 -32.10 7.09 1.49
N LEU A 65 -31.17 6.46 2.23
CA LEU A 65 -30.18 5.54 1.65
C LEU A 65 -30.85 4.36 0.95
N ARG A 66 -31.89 3.76 1.56
CA ARG A 66 -32.66 2.67 0.95
C ARG A 66 -33.29 3.09 -0.38
N ARG A 67 -33.92 4.28 -0.43
CA ARG A 67 -34.52 4.82 -1.67
C ARG A 67 -33.49 5.03 -2.77
N ILE A 68 -32.31 5.56 -2.43
CA ILE A 68 -31.22 5.74 -3.41
C ILE A 68 -30.78 4.38 -3.97
N THR A 69 -30.64 3.36 -3.13
CA THR A 69 -30.22 2.02 -3.58
C THR A 69 -31.29 1.28 -4.38
N GLU A 70 -32.57 1.49 -4.11
CA GLU A 70 -33.68 0.86 -4.87
C GLU A 70 -33.88 1.51 -6.26
N ALA A 71 -33.32 2.70 -6.48
CA ALA A 71 -33.40 3.43 -7.73
C ALA A 71 -32.21 3.17 -8.69
N LEU A 72 -31.26 2.32 -8.30
CA LEU A 72 -30.12 1.85 -9.09
C LEU A 72 -30.40 0.46 -9.67
#